data_AF-A0A1V4Q352-F1
#
_entry.id   AF-A0A1V4Q352-F1
#
_cell.length_a   1.000
_cell.length_b   1.000
_cell.length_c   1.000
_cell.angle_alpha   90.00
_cell.angle_beta   90.00
_cell.angle_gamma   90.00
#
_symmetry.space_group_name_H-M   'P 1'
#
loop_
_entity.id
_entity.type
_entity.pdbx_description
1 polymer ?
#
loop_
_entity_poly.entity_id
_entity_poly.type
_entity_poly.pdbx_seq_one_letter_code
_entity_poly.pdbx_strand_id
1 'polypeptide(L)'
;FGGEMVCRPIDLDSVAERRIEFDSAAYLLEPCTRELAEFEAMAWWHSTSPRSRFTGSLIATRPVDGGRVSITGGIDHYRLIVTDARGTRTESDLDHRAALDVCRRVLGLDVDELPSLPIGSASDRSHSGRHGVGNGNPR
;
A
#
# COMPACT_ATOMS: atom_id res chain seq x y z
N PHE A 1 0.35 -2.40 3.29
CA PHE A 1 -0.27 -3.12 2.16
C PHE A 1 0.62 -4.30 1.85
N GLY A 2 0.06 -5.51 1.70
CA GLY A 2 0.85 -6.70 1.35
C GLY A 2 1.40 -7.53 2.52
N GLY A 3 0.57 -7.86 3.52
CA GLY A 3 0.76 -9.06 4.35
C GLY A 3 0.59 -10.30 3.47
N GLU A 4 1.34 -11.37 3.76
CA GLU A 4 1.32 -12.68 3.09
C GLU A 4 0.08 -12.84 2.21
N MET A 5 0.21 -12.49 0.94
CA MET A 5 -0.88 -12.57 -0.02
C MET A 5 -1.10 -14.05 -0.29
N VAL A 6 -1.88 -14.67 0.59
CA VAL A 6 -2.44 -16.03 0.50
C VAL A 6 -1.57 -16.96 -0.36
N CYS A 7 -0.35 -17.26 0.10
CA CYS A 7 0.55 -18.21 -0.54
C CYS A 7 0.08 -19.67 -0.38
N ARG A 8 -1.16 -19.88 0.09
CA ARG A 8 -1.78 -21.17 0.31
C ARG A 8 -3.05 -21.28 -0.56
N PRO A 9 -3.42 -22.47 -1.03
CA PRO A 9 -4.74 -22.68 -1.59
C PRO A 9 -5.84 -22.26 -0.60
N ILE A 10 -6.94 -21.72 -1.12
CA ILE A 10 -8.17 -21.44 -0.39
C ILE A 10 -9.34 -22.10 -1.10
N ASP A 11 -10.30 -22.59 -0.33
CA ASP A 11 -11.60 -22.99 -0.84
C ASP A 11 -12.48 -21.75 -1.10
N LEU A 12 -12.80 -21.50 -2.38
CA LEU A 12 -13.62 -20.37 -2.79
C LEU A 12 -15.11 -20.54 -2.43
N ASP A 13 -15.57 -21.77 -2.18
CA ASP A 13 -16.95 -22.01 -1.76
C ASP A 13 -17.14 -21.71 -0.27
N SER A 14 -16.08 -21.86 0.54
CA SER A 14 -16.06 -21.53 1.95
C SER A 14 -16.00 -20.01 2.21
N VAL A 15 -17.08 -19.45 2.78
CA VAL A 15 -17.12 -18.04 3.21
C VAL A 15 -16.01 -17.73 4.23
N ALA A 16 -15.70 -18.67 5.12
CA ALA A 16 -14.66 -18.50 6.12
C ALA A 16 -13.27 -18.41 5.49
N GLU A 17 -13.00 -19.20 4.45
CA GLU A 17 -11.71 -19.18 3.77
C GLU A 17 -11.54 -18.00 2.82
N ARG A 18 -12.64 -17.44 2.31
CA ARG A 18 -12.64 -16.20 1.52
C ARG A 18 -12.34 -14.95 2.33
N ARG A 19 -12.43 -15.01 3.66
CA ARG A 19 -12.11 -13.89 4.54
C ARG A 19 -10.64 -13.94 4.92
N ILE A 20 -9.86 -13.05 4.30
CA ILE A 20 -8.42 -12.92 4.56
C ILE A 20 -8.22 -11.87 5.64
N GLU A 21 -7.87 -12.32 6.83
CA GLU A 21 -7.64 -11.49 8.01
C GLU A 21 -6.18 -11.01 8.09
N PHE A 22 -6.02 -9.81 8.62
CA PHE A 22 -4.75 -9.17 8.97
C PHE A 22 -4.91 -8.53 10.34
N ASP A 23 -3.80 -8.25 11.03
CA ASP A 23 -3.82 -7.66 12.37
C ASP A 23 -4.68 -6.39 12.48
N SER A 24 -4.82 -5.65 11.38
CA SER A 24 -5.52 -4.36 11.34
C SER A 24 -6.56 -4.24 10.24
N ALA A 25 -6.87 -5.29 9.47
CA ALA A 25 -7.78 -5.22 8.32
C ALA A 25 -8.27 -6.60 7.90
N ALA A 26 -9.33 -6.65 7.09
CA ALA A 26 -9.79 -7.88 6.47
C ALA A 26 -10.21 -7.60 5.02
N TYR A 27 -9.95 -8.56 4.13
CA TYR A 27 -10.51 -8.57 2.79
C TYR A 27 -11.42 -9.78 2.63
N LEU A 28 -12.62 -9.58 2.08
CA LEU A 28 -13.52 -10.67 1.70
C LEU A 28 -13.43 -10.86 0.19
N LEU A 29 -13.07 -12.06 -0.23
CA LEU A 29 -12.98 -12.40 -1.65
C LEU A 29 -14.37 -12.72 -2.20
N GLU A 30 -14.67 -12.17 -3.36
CA GLU A 30 -15.82 -12.58 -4.16
C GLU A 30 -15.34 -13.67 -5.13
N PRO A 31 -15.92 -14.89 -5.13
CA PRO A 31 -15.45 -16.02 -5.94
C PRO A 31 -15.91 -15.93 -7.41
N CYS A 32 -16.23 -14.73 -7.88
CA CYS A 32 -16.67 -14.51 -9.25
C CYS A 32 -15.46 -14.19 -10.13
N THR A 33 -15.31 -14.94 -11.23
CA THR A 33 -14.35 -14.57 -12.27
C THR A 33 -14.73 -13.21 -12.84
N ARG A 34 -13.75 -12.33 -12.98
CA ARG A 34 -13.90 -11.00 -13.56
C ARG A 34 -13.11 -10.90 -14.85
N GLU A 35 -13.70 -10.25 -15.84
CA GLU A 35 -13.02 -9.90 -17.08
C GLU A 35 -12.04 -8.75 -16.83
N LEU A 36 -10.93 -8.71 -17.57
CA LEU A 36 -9.90 -7.68 -17.37
C LEU A 36 -10.46 -6.26 -17.53
N ALA A 37 -11.42 -6.06 -18.42
CA ALA A 37 -12.05 -4.77 -18.68
C ALA A 37 -12.80 -4.20 -17.44
N GLU A 38 -13.25 -5.05 -16.52
CA GLU A 38 -13.95 -4.59 -15.31
C GLU A 38 -13.03 -3.83 -14.34
N PHE A 39 -11.71 -3.98 -14.48
CA PHE A 39 -10.72 -3.29 -13.65
C PHE A 39 -10.34 -1.90 -14.17
N GLU A 40 -10.69 -1.57 -15.41
CA GLU A 40 -10.24 -0.33 -16.07
C GLU A 40 -10.67 0.93 -15.30
N ALA A 41 -11.95 1.01 -14.92
CA ALA A 41 -12.49 2.17 -14.22
C ALA A 41 -11.81 2.36 -12.85
N MET A 42 -11.54 1.25 -12.14
CA MET A 42 -10.88 1.29 -10.83
C MET A 42 -9.40 1.66 -10.97
N ALA A 43 -8.70 1.09 -11.95
CA ALA A 43 -7.31 1.40 -12.25
C ALA A 43 -7.15 2.88 -12.65
N TRP A 44 -8.05 3.39 -13.50
CA TRP A 44 -8.08 4.79 -13.87
C TRP A 44 -8.31 5.68 -12.65
N TRP A 45 -9.29 5.38 -11.81
CA TRP A 45 -9.54 6.17 -10.60
C TRP A 45 -8.32 6.16 -9.66
N HIS A 46 -7.72 4.99 -9.40
CA HIS A 46 -6.58 4.88 -8.50
C HIS A 46 -5.34 5.64 -8.99
N SER A 47 -5.12 5.69 -10.30
CA SER A 47 -3.94 6.30 -10.92
C SER A 47 -4.10 7.79 -11.22
N THR A 48 -5.33 8.29 -11.42
CA THR A 48 -5.55 9.65 -11.92
C THR A 48 -6.34 10.55 -10.97
N SER A 49 -7.20 10.00 -10.11
CA SER A 49 -8.06 10.80 -9.25
C SER A 49 -7.22 11.53 -8.19
N PRO A 50 -7.34 12.86 -8.03
CA PRO A 50 -6.68 13.58 -6.93
C PRO A 50 -7.17 13.12 -5.54
N ARG A 51 -8.32 12.44 -5.49
CA ARG A 51 -8.88 11.86 -4.25
C ARG A 51 -8.34 10.45 -3.97
N SER A 52 -7.65 9.83 -4.92
CA SER A 52 -6.97 8.58 -4.67
C SER A 52 -5.74 8.84 -3.82
N ARG A 53 -5.61 8.08 -2.74
CA ARG A 53 -4.42 8.06 -1.89
C ARG A 53 -3.13 7.72 -2.63
N PHE A 54 -3.20 7.08 -3.80
CA PHE A 54 -2.03 6.71 -4.60
C PHE A 54 -1.53 7.86 -5.48
N THR A 55 -2.35 8.89 -5.68
CA THR A 55 -1.99 10.05 -6.48
C THR A 55 -1.19 11.01 -5.61
N GLY A 56 0.11 11.12 -5.85
CA GLY A 56 1.00 12.03 -5.11
C GLY A 56 1.52 11.49 -3.77
N SER A 57 1.37 10.19 -3.49
CA SER A 57 2.06 9.52 -2.37
C SER A 57 3.05 8.49 -2.87
N LEU A 58 4.10 8.25 -2.07
CA LEU A 58 5.02 7.14 -2.27
C LEU A 58 4.53 5.97 -1.41
N ILE A 59 4.22 4.84 -2.02
CA ILE A 59 4.04 3.56 -1.30
C ILE A 59 4.68 2.49 -2.17
N ALA A 60 5.70 1.81 -1.64
CA ALA A 60 6.33 0.69 -2.32
C ALA A 60 6.79 -0.36 -1.30
N THR A 61 6.59 -1.64 -1.63
CA THR A 61 6.92 -2.76 -0.76
C THR A 61 7.64 -3.83 -1.57
N ARG A 62 8.70 -4.40 -1.01
CA ARG A 62 9.45 -5.52 -1.58
C ARG A 62 9.67 -6.61 -0.52
N PRO A 63 9.35 -7.87 -0.80
CA PRO A 63 9.83 -9.00 -0.02
C PRO A 63 11.35 -9.10 -0.10
N VAL A 64 12.01 -9.33 1.04
CA VAL A 64 13.46 -9.50 1.14
C VAL A 64 13.75 -10.76 1.94
N ASP A 65 14.99 -11.25 1.90
CA ASP A 65 15.39 -12.39 2.72
C ASP A 65 15.12 -12.08 4.20
N GLY A 66 14.25 -12.88 4.82
CA GLY A 66 13.87 -12.70 6.21
C GLY A 66 12.79 -11.64 6.48
N GLY A 67 12.00 -11.24 5.48
CA GLY A 67 10.80 -10.44 5.70
C GLY A 67 10.36 -9.57 4.52
N ARG A 68 10.04 -8.31 4.79
CA ARG A 68 9.73 -7.30 3.76
C ARG A 68 10.21 -5.92 4.19
N VAL A 69 10.52 -5.11 3.19
CA VAL A 69 10.77 -3.68 3.35
C VAL A 69 9.65 -2.92 2.63
N SER A 70 9.09 -1.92 3.30
CA SER A 70 8.17 -0.96 2.69
C SER A 70 8.65 0.45 2.92
N ILE A 71 8.43 1.32 1.96
CA ILE A 71 8.53 2.76 2.13
C ILE A 71 7.14 3.36 1.92
N THR A 72 6.80 4.33 2.76
CA THR A 72 5.60 5.16 2.61
C THR A 72 6.00 6.61 2.76
N GLY A 73 5.31 7.55 2.10
CA GLY A 73 5.63 8.97 2.27
C GLY A 73 4.92 9.88 1.28
N GLY A 74 5.32 11.14 1.31
CA GLY A 74 4.84 12.19 0.42
C GLY A 74 5.71 13.45 0.58
N ILE A 75 5.10 14.61 0.38
CA ILE A 75 5.80 15.91 0.34
C ILE A 75 6.64 16.17 1.61
N ASP A 76 6.08 15.87 2.78
CA ASP A 76 6.63 16.37 4.05
C ASP A 76 7.51 15.36 4.79
N HIS A 77 7.34 14.06 4.50
CA HIS A 77 8.03 13.00 5.23
C HIS A 77 8.03 11.69 4.45
N TYR A 78 9.08 10.91 4.66
CA TYR A 78 9.19 9.53 4.20
C TYR A 78 9.42 8.64 5.41
N ARG A 79 8.93 7.41 5.33
CA ARG A 79 9.05 6.43 6.40
C ARG A 79 9.39 5.08 5.84
N LEU A 80 10.45 4.50 6.39
CA LEU A 80 10.82 3.11 6.21
C LEU A 80 10.06 2.24 7.20
N ILE A 81 9.53 1.13 6.71
CA ILE A 81 8.85 0.11 7.49
C ILE A 81 9.52 -1.22 7.16
N VAL A 82 10.18 -1.82 8.14
CA VAL A 82 10.75 -3.17 8.00
C VAL A 82 9.86 -4.13 8.78
N THR A 83 9.47 -5.24 8.17
CA THR A 83 8.81 -6.35 8.85
C THR A 83 9.70 -7.57 8.72
N ASP A 84 10.14 -8.14 9.83
CA ASP A 84 10.95 -9.38 9.81
C ASP A 84 10.07 -10.63 9.56
N ALA A 85 10.71 -11.79 9.44
CA ALA A 85 10.06 -13.08 9.22
C ALA A 85 9.18 -13.54 10.39
N ARG A 86 9.31 -12.92 11.57
CA ARG A 86 8.46 -13.16 12.74
C ARG A 86 7.29 -12.18 12.82
N GLY A 87 7.16 -11.28 11.84
CA GLY A 87 6.14 -10.25 11.82
C GLY A 87 6.49 -9.00 12.65
N THR A 88 7.68 -8.93 13.24
CA THR A 88 8.10 -7.76 14.01
C THR A 88 8.24 -6.56 13.07
N ARG A 89 7.50 -5.49 13.36
CA ARG A 89 7.48 -4.27 12.55
C ARG A 89 8.26 -3.15 13.23
N THR A 90 9.22 -2.58 12.51
CA THR A 90 9.94 -1.37 12.92
C THR A 90 9.72 -0.25 11.92
N GLU A 91 9.66 0.98 12.43
CA GLU A 91 9.44 2.19 11.67
C GLU A 91 10.58 3.18 11.91
N SER A 92 11.04 3.85 10.86
CA SER A 92 12.00 4.95 10.97
C SER A 92 11.72 6.02 9.92
N ASP A 93 11.80 7.28 10.31
CA ASP A 93 11.65 8.39 9.36
C ASP A 93 12.92 8.52 8.51
N LEU A 94 12.73 8.91 7.25
CA LEU A 94 13.79 9.13 6.27
C LEU A 94 13.72 10.55 5.74
N ASP A 95 14.88 11.15 5.52
CA ASP A 95 14.96 12.31 4.64
C ASP A 95 14.80 11.88 3.16
N HIS A 96 14.64 12.87 2.28
CA HIS A 96 14.42 12.64 0.85
C HIS A 96 15.55 11.84 0.18
N ARG A 97 16.81 12.07 0.56
CA ARG A 97 17.96 11.39 -0.03
C ARG A 97 17.99 9.91 0.39
N ALA A 98 17.77 9.64 1.68
CA ALA A 98 17.70 8.29 2.20
C ALA A 98 16.50 7.52 1.61
N ALA A 99 15.37 8.20 1.38
CA ALA A 99 14.21 7.61 0.70
C ALA A 99 14.52 7.19 -0.74
N LEU A 100 15.18 8.06 -1.54
CA LEU A 100 15.63 7.73 -2.90
C LEU A 100 16.59 6.53 -2.90
N ASP A 101 17.52 6.50 -1.95
CA ASP A 101 18.47 5.41 -1.82
C ASP A 101 17.79 4.07 -1.49
N VAL A 102 16.77 4.07 -0.62
CA VAL A 102 15.96 2.89 -0.34
C VAL A 102 15.20 2.43 -1.59
N CYS A 103 14.56 3.35 -2.32
CA CYS A 103 13.87 3.04 -3.56
C CYS A 103 14.80 2.34 -4.57
N ARG A 104 15.98 2.89 -4.82
CA ARG A 104 16.93 2.36 -5.80
C ARG A 104 17.61 1.06 -5.34
N ARG A 105 18.18 1.06 -4.14
CA ARG A 105 19.08 -0.01 -3.68
C ARG A 105 18.35 -1.17 -3.03
N VAL A 106 17.29 -0.88 -2.28
CA VAL A 106 16.53 -1.91 -1.56
C VAL A 106 15.35 -2.36 -2.40
N LEU A 107 14.53 -1.42 -2.90
CA LEU A 107 13.32 -1.76 -3.65
C LEU A 107 13.59 -2.08 -5.12
N GLY A 108 14.75 -1.70 -5.66
CA GLY A 108 15.12 -1.97 -7.06
C GLY A 108 14.33 -1.11 -8.05
N LEU A 109 13.87 0.06 -7.63
CA LEU A 109 13.11 0.99 -8.46
C LEU A 109 14.08 1.94 -9.18
N ASP A 110 13.95 2.02 -10.51
CA ASP A 110 14.67 2.98 -11.34
C ASP A 110 13.94 4.32 -11.31
N VAL A 111 14.17 5.10 -10.25
CA VAL A 111 13.54 6.41 -10.03
C VAL A 111 14.60 7.46 -9.71
N ASP A 112 14.46 8.63 -10.32
CA ASP A 112 15.35 9.77 -10.10
C ASP A 112 14.77 10.83 -9.16
N GLU A 113 13.45 10.83 -9.04
CA GLU A 113 12.70 11.75 -8.20
C GLU A 113 11.59 10.99 -7.47
N LEU A 114 11.33 11.37 -6.23
CA LEU A 114 10.18 10.89 -5.47
C LEU A 114 9.00 11.83 -5.68
N PRO A 115 7.75 11.35 -5.56
CA PRO A 115 6.56 12.17 -5.73
C PRO A 115 6.66 13.50 -4.95
N SER A 116 6.73 14.61 -5.70
CA SER A 116 6.79 15.98 -5.20
C SER A 116 5.53 16.71 -5.67
N LEU A 117 4.61 16.99 -4.72
CA LEU A 117 3.25 17.54 -4.91
C LEU A 117 2.27 16.61 -5.66
N PRO A 118 1.00 16.50 -5.20
CA PRO A 118 -0.04 15.85 -6.01
C PRO A 118 -0.31 16.70 -7.26
N ILE A 119 -0.50 16.04 -8.40
CA ILE A 119 -1.05 16.66 -9.60
C ILE A 119 -2.44 17.21 -9.24
N GLY A 120 -2.57 18.53 -9.12
CA GLY A 120 -3.83 19.22 -8.80
C GLY A 120 -3.97 19.71 -7.35
N SER A 121 -3.01 20.49 -6.85
CA SER A 121 -3.10 21.17 -5.55
C SER A 121 -4.25 22.19 -5.49
N ALA A 122 -5.48 21.72 -5.24
CA ALA A 122 -6.51 22.52 -4.61
C ALA A 122 -6.50 22.18 -3.12
N SER A 123 -6.24 23.20 -2.32
CA SER A 123 -6.13 23.20 -0.87
C SER A 123 -7.35 22.59 -0.19
N ASP A 124 -7.29 21.30 0.10
CA ASP A 124 -7.99 20.73 1.24
C ASP A 124 -6.98 19.99 2.11
N ARG A 125 -6.27 20.78 2.93
CA ARG A 125 -5.33 20.31 3.97
C ARG A 125 -6.07 19.66 5.14
N SER A 126 -7.12 18.88 4.86
CA SER A 126 -7.85 18.09 5.83
C SER A 126 -7.83 16.59 5.47
N HIS A 127 -6.75 16.10 4.85
CA HIS A 127 -6.43 14.68 4.94
C HIS A 127 -5.84 14.37 6.32
N SER A 128 -6.67 14.54 7.36
CA SER A 128 -6.51 13.77 8.59
C SER A 128 -6.42 12.31 8.17
N GLY A 129 -5.39 11.59 8.60
CA GLY A 129 -5.27 10.14 8.44
C GLY A 129 -6.39 9.41 9.18
N ARG A 130 -7.65 9.63 8.77
CA ARG A 130 -8.85 8.90 9.20
C ARG A 130 -8.91 7.50 8.58
N HIS A 131 -7.96 7.18 7.71
CA HIS A 131 -7.63 5.81 7.38
C HIS A 131 -6.44 5.39 8.24
N GLY A 132 -6.68 5.35 9.56
CA GLY A 132 -6.09 4.28 10.34
C GLY A 132 -6.36 2.99 9.57
N VAL A 133 -5.30 2.27 9.26
CA VAL A 133 -5.35 0.90 8.76
C VAL A 133 -6.62 0.20 9.28
N GLY A 134 -7.57 -0.05 8.37
CA GLY A 134 -8.76 -0.88 8.55
C GLY A 134 -9.78 -0.53 9.65
N ASN A 135 -10.27 0.71 9.74
CA ASN A 135 -11.53 1.00 10.46
C ASN A 135 -12.70 1.35 9.53
N GLY A 136 -12.86 0.59 8.45
CA GLY A 136 -14.16 0.48 7.78
C GLY A 136 -15.12 -0.27 8.70
N ASN A 137 -15.81 0.44 9.58
CA ASN A 137 -16.89 -0.09 10.40
C ASN A 137 -18.13 -0.21 9.50
N PRO A 138 -18.60 -1.42 9.14
CA PRO A 138 -19.89 -1.56 8.48
C PRO A 138 -20.97 -1.36 9.54
N ARG A 139 -21.64 -0.21 9.47
CA ARG A 139 -23.04 -0.14 9.88
C ARG A 139 -23.89 -0.08 8.62
#